data_AF-A0AAX2DR64-F1
#
_entry.id   AF-A0AAX2DR64-F1
#
_cell.length_a   1.000
_cell.length_b   1.000
_cell.length_c   1.000
_cell.angle_alpha   90.00
_cell.angle_beta   90.00
_cell.angle_gamma   90.00
#
_symmetry.space_group_name_H-M   'P 1'
#
loop_
_entity.id
_entity.type
_entity.pdbx_description
1 polymer ?
#
loop_
_entity_poly.entity_id
_entity_poly.type
_entity_poly.pdbx_seq_one_letter_code
_entity_poly.pdbx_strand_id
1 'polypeptide(L)'
;MMGVHMEKIIETIILYGIFAVGFLYLLHFALKKLENILTSFFYELSQDQSLEKESLLRRLKRQKVATTREEQKNRQLANEAEQKEVIFLEEIDQLIAENKQYEQQLHVWQNEKPKQIVEVPSIATTPHAPRKSLSSYVEEILQQVFIESEEDEAGLFSESIREFDALIRAEKIRCALPYKVILQLFEMYSAEQLHMFMESFKKYNERSSRLAVKQIYQSSYLSPEQKLKVMREDGTLDELDAEFVQFLFYMLTHFSYRQSRSLYRNYLGVYNIHFYTGLIRVIVASKESANHFEKLWQPNHDNYKIEYYVKKELIGGVILEYGMKSIDMSYQELIKRSTEKIEAEVKI
;
A
#
# COMPACT_ATOMS: atom_id res chain seq x y z
N MET A 1 23.08 -128.08 -20.66
CA MET A 1 22.80 -126.72 -21.17
C MET A 1 21.53 -126.08 -20.57
N MET A 2 20.89 -126.63 -19.54
CA MET A 2 19.72 -125.99 -18.87
C MET A 2 20.07 -125.21 -17.58
N GLY A 3 21.10 -125.59 -16.83
CA GLY A 3 21.47 -124.92 -15.56
C GLY A 3 21.99 -123.48 -15.73
N VAL A 4 22.87 -123.26 -16.71
CA VAL A 4 23.49 -121.94 -17.00
C VAL A 4 22.46 -120.89 -17.46
N HIS A 5 21.35 -121.34 -18.06
CA HIS A 5 20.29 -120.44 -18.51
C HIS A 5 19.37 -120.02 -17.36
N MET A 6 19.19 -120.87 -16.35
CA MET A 6 18.36 -120.59 -15.18
C MET A 6 19.10 -119.68 -14.19
N GLU A 7 20.40 -119.86 -13.99
CA GLU A 7 21.24 -118.96 -13.18
C GLU A 7 21.25 -117.54 -13.73
N LYS A 8 21.41 -117.37 -15.05
CA LYS A 8 21.37 -116.04 -15.69
C LYS A 8 20.01 -115.35 -15.51
N ILE A 9 18.90 -116.10 -15.53
CA ILE A 9 17.56 -115.53 -15.32
C ILE A 9 17.42 -115.06 -13.87
N ILE A 10 17.89 -115.85 -12.90
CA ILE A 10 17.85 -115.50 -11.47
C ILE A 10 18.73 -114.28 -11.19
N GLU A 11 19.95 -114.23 -11.71
CA GLU A 11 20.83 -113.06 -11.61
C GLU A 11 20.19 -111.80 -12.19
N THR A 12 19.52 -111.93 -13.33
CA THR A 12 18.81 -110.81 -13.98
C THR A 12 17.64 -110.32 -13.13
N ILE A 13 16.86 -111.22 -12.52
CA ILE A 13 15.77 -110.87 -11.61
C ILE A 13 16.30 -110.15 -10.36
N ILE A 14 17.40 -110.63 -9.78
CA ILE A 14 18.03 -110.00 -8.61
C ILE A 14 18.56 -108.62 -8.98
N LEU A 15 19.20 -108.47 -10.14
CA LEU A 15 19.74 -107.19 -10.62
C LEU A 15 18.61 -106.15 -10.83
N TYR A 16 17.52 -106.55 -11.47
CA TYR A 16 16.34 -105.69 -11.63
C TYR A 16 15.66 -105.38 -10.30
N GLY A 17 15.66 -106.32 -9.35
CA GLY A 17 15.15 -106.10 -7.99
C GLY A 17 15.96 -105.04 -7.24
N ILE A 18 17.29 -105.14 -7.25
CA ILE A 18 18.18 -104.15 -6.63
C ILE A 18 18.03 -102.80 -7.32
N PHE A 19 17.94 -102.76 -8.65
CA PHE A 19 17.76 -101.53 -9.39
C PHE A 19 16.41 -100.87 -9.10
N ALA A 20 15.33 -101.63 -9.02
CA ALA A 20 14.00 -101.12 -8.69
C ALA A 20 13.94 -100.57 -7.27
N VAL A 21 14.53 -101.27 -6.29
CA VAL A 21 14.62 -100.79 -4.90
C VAL A 21 15.47 -99.52 -4.81
N GLY A 22 16.63 -99.50 -5.48
CA GLY A 22 17.49 -98.31 -5.55
C GLY A 22 16.79 -97.13 -6.20
N PHE A 23 16.06 -97.36 -7.29
CA PHE A 23 15.27 -96.35 -7.98
C PHE A 23 14.14 -95.81 -7.10
N LEU A 24 13.41 -96.68 -6.39
CA LEU A 24 12.38 -96.25 -5.44
C LEU A 24 12.97 -95.41 -4.29
N TYR A 25 14.16 -95.75 -3.81
CA TYR A 25 14.84 -94.98 -2.77
C TYR A 25 15.27 -93.59 -3.27
N LEU A 26 15.78 -93.52 -4.51
CA LEU A 26 16.15 -92.28 -5.18
C LEU A 26 14.92 -91.39 -5.45
N LEU A 27 13.81 -92.00 -5.88
CA LEU A 27 12.54 -91.32 -6.10
C LEU A 27 11.98 -90.76 -4.78
N HIS A 28 12.01 -91.57 -3.71
CA HIS A 28 11.58 -91.13 -2.38
C HIS A 28 12.44 -89.97 -1.86
N PHE A 29 13.77 -90.05 -2.06
CA PHE A 29 14.68 -88.96 -1.69
C PHE A 29 14.41 -87.68 -2.48
N ALA A 30 14.19 -87.79 -3.80
CA ALA A 30 13.87 -86.66 -4.65
C ALA A 30 12.55 -85.99 -4.25
N LEU A 31 11.50 -86.78 -3.99
CA LEU A 31 10.21 -86.29 -3.53
C LEU A 31 10.32 -85.57 -2.18
N LYS A 32 11.05 -86.15 -1.22
CA LYS A 32 11.26 -85.54 0.10
C LYS A 32 12.05 -84.23 0.03
N LYS A 33 13.02 -84.13 -0.89
CA LYS A 33 13.76 -82.90 -1.11
C LYS A 33 12.89 -81.82 -1.76
N LEU A 34 12.02 -82.19 -2.69
CA LEU A 34 11.08 -81.30 -3.35
C LEU A 34 10.01 -80.79 -2.37
N GLU A 35 9.52 -81.66 -1.49
CA GLU A 35 8.61 -81.30 -0.39
C GLU A 35 9.26 -80.30 0.56
N ASN A 36 10.51 -80.53 1.00
CA ASN A 36 11.22 -79.60 1.87
C ASN A 36 11.42 -78.22 1.22
N ILE A 37 11.77 -78.18 -0.07
CA ILE A 37 11.93 -76.92 -0.82
C ILE A 37 10.60 -76.19 -0.96
N LEU A 38 9.52 -76.90 -1.32
CA LEU A 38 8.19 -76.29 -1.42
C LEU A 38 7.74 -75.75 -0.07
N THR A 39 7.93 -76.53 1.01
CA THR A 39 7.52 -76.12 2.35
C THR A 39 8.29 -74.89 2.81
N SER A 40 9.61 -74.80 2.53
CA SER A 40 10.40 -73.62 2.88
C SER A 40 9.99 -72.38 2.07
N PHE A 41 9.76 -72.53 0.76
CA PHE A 41 9.30 -71.43 -0.09
C PHE A 41 7.91 -70.92 0.31
N PHE A 42 6.97 -71.81 0.65
CA PHE A 42 5.65 -71.39 1.13
C PHE A 42 5.71 -70.75 2.51
N TYR A 43 6.61 -71.22 3.39
CA TYR A 43 6.78 -70.63 4.71
C TYR A 43 7.33 -69.20 4.61
N GLU A 44 8.41 -68.98 3.84
CA GLU A 44 8.99 -67.65 3.61
C GLU A 44 8.00 -66.69 2.93
N LEU A 45 7.30 -67.13 1.87
CA LEU A 45 6.32 -66.30 1.17
C LEU A 45 5.13 -65.92 2.08
N SER A 46 4.66 -66.84 2.91
CA SER A 46 3.58 -66.59 3.86
C SER A 46 3.99 -65.62 4.96
N GLN A 47 5.24 -65.70 5.41
CA GLN A 47 5.76 -64.86 6.48
C GLN A 47 6.01 -63.43 5.97
N ASP A 48 6.57 -63.25 4.77
CA ASP A 48 6.78 -61.93 4.17
C ASP A 48 5.47 -61.20 3.85
N GLN A 49 4.47 -61.90 3.29
CA GLN A 49 3.15 -61.30 3.05
C GLN A 49 2.43 -60.91 4.35
N SER A 50 2.62 -61.69 5.43
CA SER A 50 2.03 -61.38 6.73
C SER A 50 2.66 -60.14 7.37
N LEU A 51 4.00 -60.02 7.29
CA LEU A 51 4.77 -58.89 7.83
C LEU A 51 4.50 -57.60 7.05
N GLU A 52 4.42 -57.69 5.72
CA GLU A 52 4.10 -56.54 4.86
C GLU A 52 2.68 -56.03 5.14
N LYS A 53 1.70 -56.93 5.23
CA LYS A 53 0.31 -56.58 5.57
C LYS A 53 0.20 -55.96 6.96
N GLU A 54 0.93 -56.48 7.96
CA GLU A 54 0.92 -55.90 9.30
C GLU A 54 1.57 -54.50 9.33
N SER A 55 2.66 -54.31 8.58
CA SER A 55 3.34 -53.02 8.46
C SER A 55 2.45 -51.96 7.78
N LEU A 56 1.72 -52.35 6.73
CA LEU A 56 0.76 -51.49 6.03
C LEU A 56 -0.43 -51.15 6.92
N LEU A 57 -0.97 -52.11 7.67
CA LEU A 57 -2.04 -51.86 8.65
C LEU A 57 -1.58 -50.92 9.76
N ARG A 58 -0.35 -51.03 10.24
CA ARG A 58 0.22 -50.09 11.24
C ARG A 58 0.39 -48.69 10.65
N ARG A 59 0.84 -48.55 9.41
CA ARG A 59 0.92 -47.24 8.71
C ARG A 59 -0.45 -46.62 8.49
N LEU A 60 -1.43 -47.39 8.02
CA LEU A 60 -2.82 -46.95 7.87
C LEU A 60 -3.45 -46.52 9.19
N LYS A 61 -3.22 -47.26 10.29
CA LYS A 61 -3.69 -46.87 11.63
C LYS A 61 -3.08 -45.54 12.08
N ARG A 62 -1.77 -45.33 11.89
CA ARG A 62 -1.10 -44.07 12.23
C ARG A 62 -1.63 -42.90 11.40
N GLN A 63 -1.81 -43.11 10.10
CA GLN A 63 -2.35 -42.10 9.20
C GLN A 63 -3.80 -41.74 9.58
N LYS A 64 -4.64 -42.73 9.89
CA LYS A 64 -6.02 -42.50 10.34
C LYS A 64 -6.07 -41.71 11.65
N VAL A 65 -5.19 -42.00 12.61
CA VAL A 65 -5.12 -41.23 13.87
C VAL A 65 -4.66 -39.79 13.62
N ALA A 66 -3.70 -39.58 12.72
CA ALA A 66 -3.23 -38.24 12.35
C ALA A 66 -4.35 -37.43 11.68
N THR A 67 -5.07 -38.02 10.72
CA THR A 67 -6.20 -37.35 10.05
C THR A 67 -7.33 -37.02 11.01
N THR A 68 -7.70 -37.93 11.93
CA THR A 68 -8.73 -37.64 12.93
C THR A 68 -8.32 -36.51 13.87
N ARG A 69 -7.04 -36.43 14.24
CA ARG A 69 -6.51 -35.36 15.10
C ARG A 69 -6.49 -34.01 14.39
N GLU A 70 -6.16 -33.98 13.10
CA GLU A 70 -6.23 -32.75 12.28
C GLU A 70 -7.68 -32.32 12.06
N GLU A 71 -8.61 -33.24 11.78
CA GLU A 71 -10.03 -32.93 11.67
C GLU A 71 -10.60 -32.37 12.98
N GLN A 72 -10.22 -32.93 14.13
CA GLN A 72 -10.62 -32.38 15.44
C GLN A 72 -10.05 -30.99 15.69
N LYS A 73 -8.77 -30.75 15.34
CA LYS A 73 -8.15 -29.43 15.47
C LYS A 73 -8.81 -28.40 14.54
N ASN A 74 -9.13 -28.79 13.31
CA ASN A 74 -9.82 -27.91 12.36
C ASN A 74 -11.25 -27.58 12.81
N ARG A 75 -11.96 -28.53 13.42
CA ARG A 75 -13.28 -28.26 14.03
C ARG A 75 -13.18 -27.32 15.23
N GLN A 76 -12.16 -27.45 16.07
CA GLN A 76 -11.92 -26.52 17.18
C GLN A 76 -11.62 -25.11 16.68
N LEU A 77 -10.75 -24.97 15.67
CA LEU A 77 -10.43 -23.69 15.04
C LEU A 77 -11.65 -23.05 14.36
N ALA A 78 -12.52 -23.85 13.74
CA ALA A 78 -13.76 -23.36 13.14
C ALA A 78 -14.73 -22.81 14.20
N ASN A 79 -14.90 -23.54 15.32
CA ASN A 79 -15.75 -23.08 16.42
C ASN A 79 -15.19 -21.82 17.11
N GLU A 80 -13.86 -21.72 17.28
CA GLU A 80 -13.22 -20.51 17.82
C GLU A 80 -13.36 -19.31 16.87
N ALA A 81 -13.32 -19.54 15.56
CA ALA A 81 -13.55 -18.50 14.56
C ALA A 81 -15.01 -18.00 14.60
N GLU A 82 -15.98 -18.91 14.67
CA GLU A 82 -17.40 -18.59 14.78
C GLU A 82 -17.71 -17.81 16.06
N GLN A 83 -17.09 -18.17 17.20
CA GLN A 83 -17.23 -17.41 18.45
C GLN A 83 -16.64 -16.00 18.37
N LYS A 84 -15.49 -15.83 17.70
CA LYS A 84 -14.88 -14.51 17.50
C LYS A 84 -15.70 -13.64 16.55
N GLU A 85 -16.32 -14.24 15.54
CA GLU A 85 -17.23 -13.56 14.62
C GLU A 85 -18.46 -13.03 15.35
N VAL A 86 -19.07 -13.82 16.25
CA VAL A 86 -20.21 -13.38 17.07
C VAL A 86 -19.84 -12.18 17.96
N ILE A 87 -18.71 -12.26 18.67
CA ILE A 87 -18.24 -11.16 19.54
C ILE A 87 -17.99 -9.88 18.73
N PHE A 88 -17.41 -10.02 17.53
CA PHE A 88 -17.14 -8.89 16.65
C PHE A 88 -18.41 -8.23 16.11
N LEU A 89 -19.43 -9.03 15.78
CA LEU A 89 -20.73 -8.52 15.33
C LEU A 89 -21.47 -7.78 16.47
N GLU A 90 -21.39 -8.28 17.71
CA GLU A 90 -21.95 -7.59 18.88
C GLU A 90 -21.26 -6.25 19.14
N GLU A 91 -19.94 -6.16 18.95
CA GLU A 91 -19.17 -4.92 19.08
C GLU A 91 -19.54 -3.90 17.99
N ILE A 92 -19.77 -4.35 16.75
CA ILE A 92 -20.28 -3.51 15.66
C ILE A 92 -21.67 -2.97 15.98
N ASP A 93 -22.58 -3.79 16.50
CA ASP A 93 -23.93 -3.37 16.85
C ASP A 93 -23.94 -2.31 17.97
N GLN A 94 -23.03 -2.43 18.94
CA GLN A 94 -22.83 -1.40 19.98
C GLN A 94 -22.35 -0.08 19.39
N LEU A 95 -21.36 -0.12 18.48
CA LEU A 95 -20.84 1.07 17.81
C LEU A 95 -21.90 1.76 16.93
N ILE A 96 -22.76 0.99 16.26
CA ILE A 96 -23.89 1.53 15.49
C ILE A 96 -24.90 2.24 16.41
N ALA A 97 -25.15 1.69 17.61
CA ALA A 97 -26.04 2.30 18.59
C ALA A 97 -25.49 3.63 19.13
N GLU A 98 -24.19 3.70 19.42
CA GLU A 98 -23.51 4.93 19.85
C GLU A 98 -23.52 6.01 18.75
N ASN A 99 -23.28 5.61 17.50
CA ASN A 99 -23.28 6.54 16.36
C ASN A 99 -24.67 7.16 16.13
N LYS A 100 -25.75 6.39 16.29
CA LYS A 100 -27.13 6.92 16.22
C LYS A 100 -27.42 7.95 17.31
N GLN A 101 -26.85 7.80 18.51
CA GLN A 101 -27.00 8.80 19.58
C GLN A 101 -26.21 10.08 19.27
N TYR A 102 -25.04 9.95 18.65
CA TYR A 102 -24.21 11.06 18.24
C TYR A 102 -24.84 11.90 17.11
N GLU A 103 -25.46 11.26 16.11
CA GLU A 103 -26.22 11.95 15.05
C GLU A 103 -27.39 12.78 15.61
N GLN A 104 -28.07 12.28 16.65
CA GLN A 104 -29.14 13.01 17.32
C GLN A 104 -28.63 14.27 18.03
N GLN A 105 -27.41 14.24 18.58
CA GLN A 105 -26.78 15.41 19.21
C GLN A 105 -26.32 16.47 18.18
N LEU A 106 -25.83 16.02 17.02
CA LEU A 106 -25.41 16.88 15.90
C LEU A 106 -26.54 17.75 15.34
N HIS A 107 -27.75 17.19 15.25
CA HIS A 107 -28.90 17.92 14.72
C HIS A 107 -29.42 19.04 15.64
N VAL A 108 -29.10 19.01 16.93
CA VAL A 108 -29.52 20.03 17.90
C VAL A 108 -28.57 21.25 17.88
N TRP A 109 -27.35 21.10 17.37
CA TRP A 109 -26.27 22.09 17.50
C TRP A 109 -26.12 23.08 16.33
N GLN A 110 -26.95 23.00 15.29
CA GLN A 110 -26.92 23.98 14.18
C GLN A 110 -28.11 24.94 14.25
N ASN A 111 -27.96 26.06 14.97
CA ASN A 111 -28.71 27.31 14.73
C ASN A 111 -28.15 28.47 15.59
N GLU A 112 -26.95 28.97 15.29
CA GLU A 112 -26.53 30.32 15.68
C GLU A 112 -26.08 31.09 14.43
N LYS A 113 -26.75 32.23 14.17
CA LYS A 113 -26.59 33.06 12.96
C LYS A 113 -25.28 33.89 12.99
N PRO A 114 -24.64 34.16 11.84
CA PRO A 114 -23.48 35.06 11.77
C PRO A 114 -23.87 36.53 11.99
N LYS A 115 -23.05 37.26 12.77
CA LYS A 115 -23.13 38.71 13.01
C LYS A 115 -22.29 39.50 11.99
N GLN A 116 -22.98 40.46 11.35
CA GLN A 116 -22.57 41.79 10.85
C GLN A 116 -21.26 41.99 10.05
N ILE A 117 -21.43 42.54 8.84
CA ILE A 117 -20.38 43.07 7.94
C ILE A 117 -20.17 44.56 8.23
N VAL A 118 -18.92 45.03 8.23
CA VAL A 118 -18.52 46.45 8.41
C VAL A 118 -18.13 47.06 7.06
N GLU A 119 -18.65 48.26 6.75
CA GLU A 119 -18.39 49.03 5.52
C GLU A 119 -17.08 49.86 5.61
N VAL A 120 -16.41 50.05 4.47
CA VAL A 120 -15.18 50.85 4.28
C VAL A 120 -15.52 52.16 3.54
N PRO A 121 -14.91 53.32 3.86
CA PRO A 121 -15.32 54.61 3.29
C PRO A 121 -14.70 54.86 1.90
N SER A 122 -15.51 55.44 0.98
CA SER A 122 -15.09 55.86 -0.36
C SER A 122 -14.38 57.21 -0.35
N ILE A 123 -13.31 57.34 -1.13
CA ILE A 123 -12.63 58.63 -1.38
C ILE A 123 -12.92 59.09 -2.81
N ALA A 124 -13.27 60.37 -2.94
CA ALA A 124 -13.65 61.02 -4.20
C ALA A 124 -12.44 61.44 -5.05
N THR A 125 -12.55 61.22 -6.36
CA THR A 125 -11.63 61.61 -7.44
C THR A 125 -11.91 63.01 -8.00
N THR A 126 -10.87 63.71 -8.49
CA THR A 126 -10.95 64.83 -9.45
C THR A 126 -9.73 64.80 -10.42
N PRO A 127 -9.65 65.60 -11.51
CA PRO A 127 -10.17 65.26 -12.85
C PRO A 127 -9.07 65.17 -13.95
N HIS A 128 -9.49 64.65 -15.11
CA HIS A 128 -8.72 64.26 -16.29
C HIS A 128 -7.70 65.23 -16.92
N ALA A 129 -6.63 64.63 -17.48
CA ALA A 129 -5.82 65.15 -18.60
C ALA A 129 -5.76 64.11 -19.74
N PRO A 130 -5.50 64.50 -21.00
CA PRO A 130 -5.95 63.79 -22.20
C PRO A 130 -5.14 62.54 -22.59
N ARG A 131 -5.86 61.62 -23.24
CA ARG A 131 -5.46 60.26 -23.65
C ARG A 131 -4.15 60.19 -24.45
N LYS A 132 -3.15 59.55 -23.86
CA LYS A 132 -2.13 58.72 -24.54
C LYS A 132 -2.27 57.29 -24.00
N SER A 133 -2.04 56.25 -24.80
CA SER A 133 -2.21 54.87 -24.32
C SER A 133 -1.14 54.54 -23.28
N LEU A 134 -1.58 54.17 -22.08
CA LEU A 134 -0.75 53.89 -20.90
C LEU A 134 0.32 52.82 -21.15
N SER A 135 0.10 51.91 -22.10
CA SER A 135 1.03 50.81 -22.42
C SER A 135 2.42 51.29 -22.86
N SER A 136 2.52 52.40 -23.60
CA SER A 136 3.82 52.84 -24.15
C SER A 136 4.69 53.60 -23.16
N TYR A 137 4.10 54.22 -22.13
CA TYR A 137 4.83 54.95 -21.09
C TYR A 137 5.38 54.03 -20.01
N VAL A 138 4.71 52.89 -19.80
CA VAL A 138 5.04 51.90 -18.78
C VAL A 138 6.32 51.14 -19.14
N GLU A 139 6.50 50.73 -20.41
CA GLU A 139 7.71 50.02 -20.86
C GLU A 139 8.97 50.90 -20.86
N GLU A 140 8.86 52.19 -21.23
CA GLU A 140 10.00 53.13 -21.20
C GLU A 140 10.41 53.54 -19.77
N ILE A 141 9.45 53.69 -18.84
CA ILE A 141 9.73 54.02 -17.43
C ILE A 141 10.29 52.79 -16.68
N LEU A 142 9.81 51.59 -17.00
CA LEU A 142 10.25 50.32 -16.41
C LEU A 142 11.75 50.04 -16.59
N GLN A 143 12.33 50.44 -17.72
CA GLN A 143 13.75 50.19 -18.00
C GLN A 143 14.70 51.25 -17.41
N GLN A 144 14.20 52.46 -17.08
CA GLN A 144 15.05 53.58 -16.69
C GLN A 144 15.02 53.95 -15.19
N VAL A 145 14.04 53.49 -14.40
CA VAL A 145 13.77 54.08 -13.07
C VAL A 145 13.93 53.12 -11.88
N PHE A 146 13.93 51.79 -12.05
CA PHE A 146 13.94 50.88 -10.91
C PHE A 146 15.34 50.46 -10.48
N ILE A 147 16.00 51.34 -9.72
CA ILE A 147 16.96 50.93 -8.69
C ILE A 147 16.13 50.86 -7.40
N GLU A 148 15.62 49.68 -7.08
CA GLU A 148 14.90 49.46 -5.81
C GLU A 148 15.80 49.80 -4.62
N SER A 149 15.24 50.51 -3.65
CA SER A 149 15.85 50.55 -2.33
C SER A 149 15.69 49.16 -1.69
N GLU A 150 16.67 48.74 -0.88
CA GLU A 150 16.62 47.44 -0.18
C GLU A 150 15.35 47.33 0.70
N GLU A 151 14.80 48.45 1.19
CA GLU A 151 13.54 48.48 1.96
C GLU A 151 12.29 48.16 1.11
N ASP A 152 12.22 48.67 -0.12
CA ASP A 152 11.08 48.42 -1.02
C ASP A 152 11.05 46.94 -1.47
N GLU A 153 12.22 46.38 -1.75
CA GLU A 153 12.39 44.95 -2.10
C GLU A 153 11.99 44.05 -0.91
N ALA A 154 12.38 44.42 0.31
CA ALA A 154 11.99 43.69 1.53
C ALA A 154 10.47 43.69 1.76
N GLY A 155 9.81 44.82 1.47
CA GLY A 155 8.34 44.93 1.53
C GLY A 155 7.64 43.97 0.58
N LEU A 156 8.11 43.91 -0.67
CA LEU A 156 7.62 42.99 -1.70
C LEU A 156 7.83 41.53 -1.33
N PHE A 157 9.01 41.18 -0.83
CA PHE A 157 9.30 39.82 -0.38
C PHE A 157 8.41 39.42 0.79
N SER A 158 8.23 40.30 1.78
CA SER A 158 7.35 40.05 2.91
C SER A 158 5.89 39.83 2.47
N GLU A 159 5.41 40.61 1.51
CA GLU A 159 4.07 40.44 0.94
C GLU A 159 3.94 39.12 0.15
N SER A 160 4.96 38.75 -0.63
CA SER A 160 4.99 37.48 -1.35
C SER A 160 4.93 36.26 -0.41
N ILE A 161 5.64 36.32 0.72
CA ILE A 161 5.62 35.27 1.76
C ILE A 161 4.24 35.19 2.41
N ARG A 162 3.62 36.34 2.71
CA ARG A 162 2.27 36.36 3.27
C ARG A 162 1.23 35.78 2.31
N GLU A 163 1.29 36.12 1.02
CA GLU A 163 0.41 35.52 0.02
C GLU A 163 0.64 34.02 -0.13
N PHE A 164 1.90 33.59 -0.02
CA PHE A 164 2.29 32.19 -0.04
C PHE A 164 1.66 31.40 1.11
N ASP A 165 1.72 31.94 2.34
CA ASP A 165 1.11 31.31 3.50
C ASP A 165 -0.41 31.16 3.35
N ALA A 166 -1.07 32.19 2.83
CA ALA A 166 -2.50 32.15 2.57
C ALA A 166 -2.85 31.09 1.50
N LEU A 167 -2.07 31.04 0.42
CA LEU A 167 -2.23 30.07 -0.66
C LEU A 167 -2.05 28.64 -0.15
N ILE A 168 -1.02 28.38 0.63
CA ILE A 168 -0.71 27.05 1.15
C ILE A 168 -1.79 26.57 2.13
N ARG A 169 -2.31 27.44 3.00
CA ARG A 169 -3.44 27.08 3.88
C ARG A 169 -4.67 26.67 3.07
N ALA A 170 -4.99 27.43 2.02
CA ALA A 170 -6.09 27.08 1.12
C ALA A 170 -5.82 25.74 0.39
N GLU A 171 -4.59 25.50 -0.05
CA GLU A 171 -4.24 24.25 -0.75
C GLU A 171 -4.28 23.03 0.19
N LYS A 172 -3.92 23.18 1.48
CA LYS A 172 -4.08 22.12 2.49
C LYS A 172 -5.53 21.67 2.57
N ILE A 173 -6.44 22.63 2.71
CA ILE A 173 -7.89 22.38 2.77
C ILE A 173 -8.36 21.72 1.47
N ARG A 174 -7.95 22.27 0.33
CA ARG A 174 -8.33 21.77 -1.00
C ARG A 174 -7.86 20.33 -1.24
N CYS A 175 -6.65 19.97 -0.80
CA CYS A 175 -6.14 18.61 -0.89
C CYS A 175 -6.92 17.65 0.02
N ALA A 176 -7.31 18.09 1.21
CA ALA A 176 -8.01 17.27 2.18
C ALA A 176 -9.50 17.07 1.85
N LEU A 177 -10.20 18.09 1.32
CA LEU A 177 -11.65 18.09 1.10
C LEU A 177 -12.21 16.89 0.31
N PRO A 178 -11.57 16.42 -0.78
CA PRO A 178 -12.06 15.25 -1.53
C PRO A 178 -12.11 13.96 -0.70
N TYR A 179 -11.32 13.89 0.38
CA TYR A 179 -11.19 12.71 1.22
C TYR A 179 -11.14 13.14 2.70
N LYS A 180 -12.32 13.29 3.31
CA LYS A 180 -12.46 13.69 4.72
C LYS A 180 -11.60 12.87 5.69
N VAL A 181 -11.35 11.60 5.36
CA VAL A 181 -10.47 10.72 6.14
C VAL A 181 -9.04 11.28 6.32
N ILE A 182 -8.55 12.08 5.37
CA ILE A 182 -7.24 12.75 5.52
C ILE A 182 -7.26 13.69 6.72
N LEU A 183 -8.32 14.49 6.92
CA LEU A 183 -8.41 15.39 8.06
C LEU A 183 -8.39 14.60 9.38
N GLN A 184 -9.15 13.50 9.43
CA GLN A 184 -9.21 12.64 10.61
C GLN A 184 -7.84 12.03 10.95
N LEU A 185 -7.09 11.55 9.95
CA LEU A 185 -5.74 11.00 10.19
C LEU A 185 -4.82 12.04 10.86
N PHE A 186 -4.88 13.30 10.43
CA PHE A 186 -4.06 14.39 11.00
C PHE A 186 -4.57 14.88 12.36
N GLU A 187 -5.83 14.59 12.74
CA GLU A 187 -6.37 14.87 14.07
C GLU A 187 -6.09 13.74 15.07
N MET A 188 -6.12 12.48 14.62
CA MET A 188 -5.97 11.30 15.48
C MET A 188 -4.50 10.97 15.79
N TYR A 189 -3.60 11.15 14.82
CA TYR A 189 -2.23 10.71 14.94
C TYR A 189 -1.28 11.82 15.39
N SER A 190 -0.34 11.46 16.26
CA SER A 190 0.81 12.30 16.59
C SER A 190 1.73 12.51 15.37
N ALA A 191 2.62 13.49 15.45
CA ALA A 191 3.58 13.78 14.38
C ALA A 191 4.44 12.55 14.01
N GLU A 192 4.93 11.81 15.01
CA GLU A 192 5.74 10.60 14.80
C GLU A 192 4.95 9.51 14.08
N GLN A 193 3.69 9.27 14.48
CA GLN A 193 2.80 8.34 13.81
C GLN A 193 2.51 8.76 12.36
N LEU A 194 2.27 10.05 12.11
CA LEU A 194 2.05 10.57 10.76
C LEU A 194 3.28 10.38 9.85
N HIS A 195 4.50 10.47 10.40
CA HIS A 195 5.73 10.16 9.67
C HIS A 195 5.81 8.69 9.29
N MET A 196 5.62 7.77 10.25
CA MET A 196 5.61 6.32 9.98
C MET A 196 4.51 5.90 9.00
N PHE A 197 3.32 6.50 9.16
CA PHE A 197 2.19 6.30 8.27
C PHE A 197 2.52 6.78 6.85
N MET A 198 3.11 7.96 6.71
CA MET A 198 3.50 8.51 5.41
C MET A 198 4.55 7.63 4.70
N GLU A 199 5.55 7.13 5.42
CA GLU A 199 6.53 6.19 4.87
C GLU A 199 5.88 4.90 4.38
N SER A 200 4.98 4.34 5.19
CA SER A 200 4.21 3.14 4.82
C SER A 200 3.32 3.39 3.62
N PHE A 201 2.64 4.53 3.56
CA PHE A 201 1.78 4.90 2.44
C PHE A 201 2.59 5.10 1.16
N LYS A 202 3.78 5.71 1.25
CA LYS A 202 4.72 5.84 0.12
C LYS A 202 5.17 4.47 -0.39
N LYS A 203 5.68 3.60 0.49
CA LYS A 203 6.11 2.23 0.13
C LYS A 203 4.98 1.45 -0.52
N TYR A 204 3.78 1.48 0.07
CA TYR A 204 2.60 0.83 -0.50
C TYR A 204 2.24 1.42 -1.86
N ASN A 205 2.21 2.75 -1.99
CA ASN A 205 1.86 3.40 -3.24
C ASN A 205 2.85 3.04 -4.37
N GLU A 206 4.14 2.92 -4.08
CA GLU A 206 5.14 2.41 -5.03
C GLU A 206 4.86 0.96 -5.42
N ARG A 207 4.62 0.07 -4.45
CA ARG A 207 4.30 -1.35 -4.70
C ARG A 207 2.97 -1.55 -5.43
N SER A 208 1.98 -0.70 -5.15
CA SER A 208 0.63 -0.75 -5.77
C SER A 208 0.63 -0.50 -7.28
N SER A 209 1.73 0.04 -7.83
CA SER A 209 1.91 0.22 -9.27
C SER A 209 2.14 -1.11 -10.01
N ARG A 210 2.54 -2.17 -9.30
CA ARG A 210 2.71 -3.52 -9.86
C ARG A 210 1.38 -4.08 -10.32
N LEU A 211 1.38 -4.74 -11.49
CA LEU A 211 0.17 -5.31 -12.09
C LEU A 211 -0.53 -6.31 -11.16
N ALA A 212 0.23 -7.14 -10.45
CA ALA A 212 -0.31 -8.12 -9.49
C ALA A 212 -1.13 -7.45 -8.39
N VAL A 213 -0.59 -6.40 -7.75
CA VAL A 213 -1.28 -5.66 -6.68
C VAL A 213 -2.53 -4.96 -7.21
N LYS A 214 -2.46 -4.39 -8.42
CA LYS A 214 -3.63 -3.81 -9.10
C LYS A 214 -4.73 -4.85 -9.34
N GLN A 215 -4.38 -6.04 -9.82
CA GLN A 215 -5.33 -7.14 -10.05
C GLN A 215 -5.98 -7.61 -8.75
N ILE A 216 -5.20 -7.75 -7.67
CA ILE A 216 -5.75 -8.09 -6.34
C ILE A 216 -6.73 -7.01 -5.89
N TYR A 217 -6.35 -5.74 -5.99
CA TYR A 217 -7.22 -4.62 -5.59
C TYR A 217 -8.54 -4.60 -6.37
N GLN A 218 -8.47 -4.81 -7.68
CA GLN A 218 -9.63 -4.76 -8.59
C GLN A 218 -10.46 -6.06 -8.62
N SER A 219 -9.98 -7.14 -8.00
CA SER A 219 -10.71 -8.41 -7.98
C SER A 219 -12.06 -8.25 -7.27
N SER A 220 -13.14 -8.65 -7.94
CA SER A 220 -14.48 -8.72 -7.37
C SER A 220 -14.73 -10.03 -6.62
N TYR A 221 -13.87 -11.04 -6.81
CA TYR A 221 -14.01 -12.37 -6.19
C TYR A 221 -13.40 -12.45 -4.79
N LEU A 222 -12.58 -11.47 -4.42
CA LEU A 222 -11.91 -11.41 -3.13
C LEU A 222 -12.59 -10.37 -2.25
N SER A 223 -12.93 -10.75 -1.03
CA SER A 223 -13.31 -9.78 0.01
C SER A 223 -12.10 -8.89 0.38
N PRO A 224 -12.31 -7.70 0.97
CA PRO A 224 -11.22 -6.84 1.41
C PRO A 224 -10.19 -7.55 2.33
N GLU A 225 -10.64 -8.45 3.21
CA GLU A 225 -9.78 -9.27 4.09
C GLU A 225 -8.94 -10.26 3.26
N GLN A 226 -9.56 -10.93 2.29
CA GLN A 226 -8.86 -11.85 1.40
C GLN A 226 -7.84 -11.12 0.53
N LYS A 227 -8.14 -9.90 0.08
CA LYS A 227 -7.18 -9.05 -0.65
C LYS A 227 -5.95 -8.73 0.20
N LEU A 228 -6.14 -8.37 1.47
CA LEU A 228 -5.02 -8.14 2.40
C LEU A 228 -4.21 -9.40 2.63
N LYS A 229 -4.87 -10.55 2.79
CA LYS A 229 -4.19 -11.84 2.97
C LYS A 229 -3.29 -12.15 1.77
N VAL A 230 -3.81 -12.03 0.55
CA VAL A 230 -3.01 -12.28 -0.67
C VAL A 230 -1.88 -11.24 -0.79
N MET A 231 -2.12 -9.97 -0.48
CA MET A 231 -1.07 -8.94 -0.46
C MET A 231 0.02 -9.22 0.59
N ARG A 232 -0.32 -9.85 1.71
CA ARG A 232 0.65 -10.30 2.73
C ARG A 232 1.47 -11.48 2.21
N GLU A 233 0.83 -12.46 1.59
CA GLU A 233 1.50 -13.64 1.03
C GLU A 233 2.46 -13.28 -0.12
N ASP A 234 2.14 -12.26 -0.91
CA ASP A 234 2.99 -11.72 -1.98
C ASP A 234 4.04 -10.69 -1.49
N GLY A 235 4.19 -10.49 -0.17
CA GLY A 235 5.15 -9.57 0.44
C GLY A 235 4.86 -8.08 0.19
N THR A 236 3.68 -7.74 -0.35
CA THR A 236 3.30 -6.33 -0.59
C THR A 236 3.16 -5.54 0.71
N LEU A 237 2.83 -6.22 1.82
CA LEU A 237 2.62 -5.61 3.14
C LEU A 237 3.87 -5.61 4.04
N ASP A 238 5.03 -6.07 3.54
CA ASP A 238 6.24 -6.18 4.35
C ASP A 238 6.78 -4.80 4.76
N GLU A 239 7.21 -4.65 6.02
CA GLU A 239 7.72 -3.38 6.58
C GLU A 239 6.74 -2.20 6.51
N LEU A 240 5.44 -2.49 6.45
CA LEU A 240 4.40 -1.46 6.60
C LEU A 240 3.96 -1.40 8.06
N ASP A 241 3.71 -0.19 8.53
CA ASP A 241 3.16 0.06 9.86
C ASP A 241 1.76 -0.58 10.04
N ALA A 242 1.44 -1.01 11.26
CA ALA A 242 0.20 -1.70 11.57
C ALA A 242 -1.03 -0.80 11.41
N GLU A 243 -0.94 0.49 11.79
CA GLU A 243 -2.00 1.47 11.61
C GLU A 243 -2.25 1.72 10.12
N PHE A 244 -1.17 1.78 9.32
CA PHE A 244 -1.31 1.87 7.88
C PHE A 244 -2.00 0.64 7.26
N VAL A 245 -1.73 -0.57 7.76
CA VAL A 245 -2.42 -1.79 7.27
C VAL A 245 -3.92 -1.76 7.61
N GLN A 246 -4.31 -1.23 8.77
CA GLN A 246 -5.72 -1.01 9.11
C GLN A 246 -6.35 0.03 8.18
N PHE A 247 -5.63 1.12 7.89
CA PHE A 247 -6.10 2.10 6.91
C PHE A 247 -6.20 1.53 5.49
N LEU A 248 -5.31 0.62 5.11
CA LEU A 248 -5.38 -0.08 3.83
C LEU A 248 -6.64 -0.95 3.74
N PHE A 249 -7.06 -1.58 4.83
CA PHE A 249 -8.36 -2.26 4.89
C PHE A 249 -9.50 -1.29 4.59
N TYR A 250 -9.55 -0.15 5.30
CA TYR A 250 -10.52 0.91 5.03
C TYR A 250 -10.50 1.38 3.57
N MET A 251 -9.30 1.56 3.00
CA MET A 251 -9.17 1.93 1.60
C MET A 251 -9.74 0.90 0.64
N LEU A 252 -9.51 -0.39 0.89
CA LEU A 252 -10.01 -1.48 0.03
C LEU A 252 -11.55 -1.59 0.05
N THR A 253 -12.18 -1.17 1.15
CA THR A 253 -13.63 -1.19 1.34
C THR A 253 -14.31 0.03 0.72
N HIS A 254 -13.71 1.21 0.83
CA HIS A 254 -14.38 2.48 0.50
C HIS A 254 -13.88 3.16 -0.78
N PHE A 255 -12.71 2.77 -1.30
CA PHE A 255 -12.13 3.42 -2.47
C PHE A 255 -11.83 2.42 -3.59
N SER A 256 -12.07 2.85 -4.82
CA SER A 256 -11.53 2.17 -6.00
C SER A 256 -10.01 2.33 -6.07
N TYR A 257 -9.34 1.46 -6.85
CA TYR A 257 -7.90 1.56 -7.09
C TYR A 257 -7.46 2.94 -7.61
N ARG A 258 -8.29 3.58 -8.44
CA ARG A 258 -8.01 4.94 -8.92
C ARG A 258 -8.12 5.98 -7.80
N GLN A 259 -9.12 5.84 -6.95
CA GLN A 259 -9.32 6.73 -5.81
C GLN A 259 -8.22 6.57 -4.75
N SER A 260 -7.73 5.35 -4.47
CA SER A 260 -6.63 5.15 -3.52
C SER A 260 -5.32 5.80 -3.98
N ARG A 261 -5.04 5.75 -5.29
CA ARG A 261 -3.91 6.48 -5.90
C ARG A 261 -4.06 7.99 -5.77
N SER A 262 -5.28 8.52 -5.91
CA SER A 262 -5.57 9.95 -5.75
C SER A 262 -5.51 10.37 -4.28
N LEU A 263 -5.99 9.52 -3.38
CA LEU A 263 -5.94 9.69 -1.93
C LEU A 263 -4.49 9.84 -1.45
N TYR A 264 -3.58 9.00 -1.94
CA TYR A 264 -2.14 9.14 -1.66
C TYR A 264 -1.60 10.52 -2.09
N ARG A 265 -1.92 10.98 -3.30
CA ARG A 265 -1.45 12.28 -3.80
C ARG A 265 -1.97 13.44 -2.95
N ASN A 266 -3.23 13.37 -2.56
CA ASN A 266 -3.86 14.37 -1.71
C ASN A 266 -3.29 14.34 -0.29
N TYR A 267 -3.09 13.14 0.28
CA TYR A 267 -2.46 12.96 1.59
C TYR A 267 -1.05 13.54 1.59
N LEU A 268 -0.24 13.23 0.57
CA LEU A 268 1.10 13.79 0.38
C LEU A 268 1.06 15.33 0.30
N GLY A 269 0.08 15.91 -0.39
CA GLY A 269 -0.11 17.36 -0.43
C GLY A 269 -0.34 17.97 0.96
N VAL A 270 -1.27 17.38 1.73
CA VAL A 270 -1.55 17.82 3.11
C VAL A 270 -0.34 17.63 4.01
N TYR A 271 0.36 16.49 3.90
CA TYR A 271 1.56 16.17 4.66
C TYR A 271 2.68 17.18 4.40
N ASN A 272 2.97 17.47 3.13
CA ASN A 272 4.03 18.40 2.73
C ASN A 272 3.78 19.81 3.26
N ILE A 273 2.52 20.23 3.31
CA ILE A 273 2.11 21.52 3.87
C ILE A 273 2.19 21.50 5.40
N HIS A 274 1.70 20.43 6.04
CA HIS A 274 1.63 20.35 7.49
C HIS A 274 3.01 20.32 8.16
N PHE A 275 3.96 19.58 7.58
CA PHE A 275 5.32 19.45 8.08
C PHE A 275 6.32 20.37 7.35
N TYR A 276 5.83 21.25 6.48
CA TYR A 276 6.66 22.17 5.71
C TYR A 276 7.77 21.46 4.90
N THR A 277 7.51 20.26 4.36
CA THR A 277 8.54 19.44 3.67
C THR A 277 8.48 19.54 2.14
N GLY A 278 7.56 20.36 1.61
CA GLY A 278 7.42 20.56 0.17
C GLY A 278 8.63 21.24 -0.48
N LEU A 279 8.72 21.11 -1.80
CA LEU A 279 9.71 21.83 -2.60
C LEU A 279 9.13 23.18 -3.05
N ILE A 280 9.86 24.25 -2.77
CA ILE A 280 9.53 25.61 -3.20
C ILE A 280 10.62 26.06 -4.15
N ARG A 281 10.22 26.57 -5.31
CA ARG A 281 11.16 27.21 -6.24
C ARG A 281 11.01 28.70 -6.12
N VAL A 282 12.13 29.37 -5.89
CA VAL A 282 12.18 30.83 -5.75
C VAL A 282 12.95 31.37 -6.93
N ILE A 283 12.27 32.15 -7.76
CA ILE A 283 12.86 32.76 -8.95
C ILE A 283 13.04 34.25 -8.68
N VAL A 284 14.27 34.74 -8.82
CA VAL A 284 14.65 36.13 -8.52
C VAL A 284 15.58 36.69 -9.60
N ALA A 285 15.71 38.02 -9.64
CA ALA A 285 16.51 38.73 -10.64
C ALA A 285 18.03 38.57 -10.45
N SER A 286 18.48 38.47 -9.19
CA SER A 286 19.90 38.45 -8.83
C SER A 286 20.21 37.47 -7.69
N LYS A 287 21.51 37.18 -7.48
CA LYS A 287 21.96 36.40 -6.32
C LYS A 287 21.84 37.17 -5.00
N GLU A 288 21.93 38.50 -5.06
CA GLU A 288 21.79 39.38 -3.89
C GLU A 288 20.34 39.34 -3.39
N SER A 289 19.38 39.46 -4.30
CA SER A 289 17.95 39.28 -4.03
C SER A 289 17.62 37.88 -3.48
N ALA A 290 18.30 36.83 -3.96
CA ALA A 290 18.14 35.47 -3.42
C ALA A 290 18.54 35.40 -1.95
N ASN A 291 19.70 35.95 -1.60
CA ASN A 291 20.20 35.98 -0.23
C ASN A 291 19.32 36.86 0.66
N HIS A 292 18.80 37.97 0.13
CA HIS A 292 17.90 38.86 0.85
C HIS A 292 16.56 38.16 1.15
N PHE A 293 15.97 37.50 0.16
CA PHE A 293 14.78 36.68 0.33
C PHE A 293 15.00 35.56 1.35
N GLU A 294 16.13 34.85 1.27
CA GLU A 294 16.45 33.75 2.20
C GLU A 294 16.48 34.21 3.66
N LYS A 295 17.04 35.40 3.94
CA LYS A 295 17.05 35.98 5.30
C LYS A 295 15.66 36.26 5.85
N LEU A 296 14.72 36.67 4.99
CA LEU A 296 13.32 36.91 5.37
C LEU A 296 12.55 35.59 5.49
N TRP A 297 12.93 34.58 4.71
CA TRP A 297 12.26 33.29 4.65
C TRP A 297 12.57 32.38 5.84
N GLN A 298 13.86 32.12 6.10
CA GLN A 298 14.32 31.11 7.06
C GLN A 298 13.62 31.19 8.43
N PRO A 299 13.54 32.36 9.10
CA PRO A 299 13.03 32.44 10.48
C PRO A 299 11.66 31.81 10.74
N ASN A 300 10.82 31.70 9.72
CA ASN A 300 9.45 31.18 9.83
C ASN A 300 9.24 29.85 9.08
N HIS A 301 10.23 29.36 8.32
CA HIS A 301 10.03 28.35 7.27
C HIS A 301 11.19 27.36 7.08
N ASP A 302 11.94 27.06 8.15
CA ASP A 302 13.19 26.28 8.14
C ASP A 302 13.12 24.90 7.46
N ASN A 303 11.96 24.24 7.49
CA ASN A 303 11.84 22.84 7.06
C ASN A 303 11.59 22.69 5.54
N TYR A 304 11.29 23.76 4.82
CA TYR A 304 11.03 23.69 3.39
C TYR A 304 12.32 23.46 2.60
N LYS A 305 12.22 22.64 1.56
CA LYS A 305 13.28 22.52 0.56
C LYS A 305 13.12 23.67 -0.42
N ILE A 306 14.13 24.53 -0.53
CA ILE A 306 14.09 25.69 -1.41
C ILE A 306 15.11 25.53 -2.53
N GLU A 307 14.66 25.69 -3.77
CA GLU A 307 15.50 25.76 -4.96
C GLU A 307 15.47 27.19 -5.50
N TYR A 308 16.62 27.87 -5.49
CA TYR A 308 16.75 29.22 -6.03
C TYR A 308 17.15 29.21 -7.50
N TYR A 309 16.44 29.99 -8.31
CA TYR A 309 16.72 30.19 -9.74
C TYR A 309 16.90 31.67 -10.03
N VAL A 310 18.06 32.04 -10.56
CA VAL A 310 18.34 33.43 -10.94
C VAL A 310 17.99 33.62 -12.41
N LYS A 311 16.96 34.42 -12.71
CA LYS A 311 16.57 34.81 -14.07
C LYS A 311 16.87 36.28 -14.28
N LYS A 312 17.89 36.58 -15.08
CA LYS A 312 18.32 37.96 -15.36
C LYS A 312 17.29 38.76 -16.16
N GLU A 313 16.36 38.10 -16.86
CA GLU A 313 15.26 38.76 -17.56
C GLU A 313 14.15 39.24 -16.61
N LEU A 314 14.15 38.81 -15.34
CA LEU A 314 13.19 39.26 -14.35
C LEU A 314 13.50 40.70 -13.94
N ILE A 315 12.54 41.60 -14.15
CA ILE A 315 12.64 42.99 -13.71
C ILE A 315 12.16 43.06 -12.26
N GLY A 316 13.09 42.89 -11.31
CA GLY A 316 12.85 43.01 -9.87
C GLY A 316 11.80 42.01 -9.30
N GLY A 317 11.64 42.01 -7.98
CA GLY A 317 10.65 41.18 -7.29
C GLY A 317 10.97 39.67 -7.30
N VAL A 318 9.94 38.85 -7.03
CA VAL A 318 10.10 37.41 -6.79
C VAL A 318 8.93 36.61 -7.36
N ILE A 319 9.23 35.41 -7.86
CA ILE A 319 8.23 34.40 -8.22
C ILE A 319 8.44 33.17 -7.34
N LEU A 320 7.40 32.79 -6.61
CA LEU A 320 7.37 31.60 -5.76
C LEU A 320 6.55 30.52 -6.43
N GLU A 321 7.14 29.35 -6.67
CA GLU A 321 6.43 28.19 -7.21
C GLU A 321 6.33 27.07 -6.16
N TYR A 322 5.12 26.54 -6.00
CA TYR A 322 4.84 25.36 -5.18
C TYR A 322 3.95 24.38 -5.97
N GLY A 323 4.56 23.31 -6.47
CA GLY A 323 3.87 22.34 -7.32
C GLY A 323 3.42 22.97 -8.65
N MET A 324 2.10 23.10 -8.84
CA MET A 324 1.49 23.76 -10.03
C MET A 324 1.04 25.20 -9.76
N LYS A 325 1.30 25.73 -8.57
CA LYS A 325 0.89 27.07 -8.16
C LYS A 325 2.09 28.00 -8.22
N SER A 326 1.87 29.22 -8.68
CA SER A 326 2.85 30.28 -8.70
C SER A 326 2.25 31.54 -8.08
N ILE A 327 3.05 32.23 -7.28
CA ILE A 327 2.81 33.59 -6.84
C ILE A 327 3.85 34.43 -7.53
N ASP A 328 3.39 35.26 -8.45
CA ASP A 328 4.24 36.17 -9.20
C ASP A 328 4.06 37.58 -8.62
N MET A 329 5.10 38.04 -7.94
CA MET A 329 5.27 39.40 -7.43
C MET A 329 6.39 40.12 -8.17
N SER A 330 6.61 39.77 -9.44
CA SER A 330 7.45 40.57 -10.32
C SER A 330 6.78 41.90 -10.64
N TYR A 331 7.57 42.93 -10.89
CA TYR A 331 7.03 44.24 -11.26
C TYR A 331 6.21 44.21 -12.54
N GLN A 332 6.57 43.33 -13.47
CA GLN A 332 5.81 43.11 -14.69
C GLN A 332 4.37 42.69 -14.38
N GLU A 333 4.18 41.74 -13.47
CA GLU A 333 2.85 41.27 -13.09
C GLU A 333 2.10 42.28 -12.20
N LEU A 334 2.79 42.98 -11.30
CA LEU A 334 2.19 44.03 -10.47
C LEU A 334 1.62 45.17 -11.31
N ILE A 335 2.38 45.62 -12.30
CA ILE A 335 1.94 46.63 -13.25
C ILE A 335 0.74 46.13 -14.03
N LYS A 336 0.80 44.90 -14.55
CA LYS A 336 -0.32 44.30 -15.28
C LYS A 336 -1.59 44.26 -14.42
N ARG A 337 -1.53 43.78 -13.17
CA ARG A 337 -2.67 43.77 -12.23
C ARG A 337 -3.21 45.18 -11.98
N SER A 338 -2.32 46.16 -11.82
CA SER A 338 -2.72 47.57 -11.62
C SER A 338 -3.45 48.13 -12.84
N THR A 339 -2.97 47.83 -14.05
CA THR A 339 -3.60 48.27 -15.30
C THR A 339 -4.95 47.60 -15.51
N GLU A 340 -5.07 46.29 -15.26
CA GLU A 340 -6.34 45.56 -15.35
C GLU A 340 -7.38 46.10 -14.36
N LYS A 341 -6.96 46.42 -13.13
CA LYS A 341 -7.85 47.00 -12.12
C LYS A 341 -8.37 48.37 -12.54
N ILE A 342 -7.49 49.26 -13.02
CA ILE A 342 -7.87 50.58 -13.52
C ILE A 342 -8.82 50.44 -14.72
N GLU A 343 -8.54 49.51 -15.65
CA GLU A 343 -9.43 49.25 -16.78
C GLU A 343 -10.81 48.72 -16.37
N ALA A 344 -10.88 47.88 -15.34
CA ALA A 344 -12.13 47.37 -14.80
C ALA A 344 -12.95 48.48 -14.11
N GLU A 345 -12.29 49.35 -13.34
CA GLU A 345 -12.92 50.49 -12.68
C GLU A 345 -13.41 51.56 -13.66
N VAL A 346 -12.74 51.73 -14.80
CA VAL A 346 -13.12 52.70 -15.86
C VAL A 346 -14.22 52.17 -16.79
N LYS A 347 -14.48 50.85 -16.81
CA LYS A 347 -15.56 50.22 -17.60
C LYS A 347 -16.91 50.16 -16.89
N ILE A 348 -16.96 50.47 -15.60
CA ILE A 348 -18.19 50.65 -14.80
C ILE A 348 -18.61 52.11 -14.90
#